data_AF-A0A6B3I4L8-F1
#
_entry.id   AF-A0A6B3I4L8-F1
#
_cell.length_a   1.000
_cell.length_b   1.000
_cell.length_c   1.000
_cell.angle_alpha   90.00
_cell.angle_beta   90.00
_cell.angle_gamma   90.00
#
_symmetry.space_group_name_H-M   'P 1'
#
loop_
_entity.id
_entity.type
_entity.pdbx_description
1 polymer ?
#
loop_
_entity_poly.entity_id
_entity_poly.type
_entity_poly.pdbx_seq_one_letter_code
_entity_poly.pdbx_strand_id
1 'polypeptide(L)' 'MTGEVGRPSEQELLSRTALTVFRLNGQFLSVADELAEPGGLTAAWWQVLGAVLPEPLPVAGIARAMGITRQSVQRIADLL' A
#
# COMPACT_ATOMS: atom_id res chain seq x y z
N MET A 1 16.48 27.25 -33.34
CA MET A 1 16.19 25.83 -33.04
C MET A 1 16.05 25.66 -31.53
N THR A 2 15.05 26.33 -30.95
CA THR A 2 14.69 26.25 -29.53
C THR A 2 13.42 25.42 -29.48
N GLY A 3 13.54 24.13 -29.15
CA GLY A 3 12.38 23.28 -28.93
C GLY A 3 11.64 23.79 -27.70
N GLU A 4 10.42 24.27 -27.88
CA GLU A 4 9.49 24.41 -26.77
C GLU A 4 9.32 23.02 -26.16
N VAL A 5 9.87 22.80 -24.97
CA VAL A 5 9.52 21.65 -24.15
C VAL A 5 8.07 21.88 -23.74
N GLY A 6 7.14 21.41 -24.56
CA GLY A 6 5.71 21.48 -24.31
C GLY A 6 5.43 20.89 -22.92
N ARG A 7 4.59 21.57 -22.14
CA ARG A 7 4.22 21.07 -20.81
C ARG A 7 3.71 19.63 -20.95
N PRO A 8 4.19 18.69 -20.12
CA PRO A 8 3.76 17.31 -20.20
C PRO A 8 2.24 17.23 -20.08
N SER A 9 1.62 16.36 -20.88
CA SER A 9 0.18 16.14 -20.82
C SER A 9 -0.23 15.63 -19.43
N GLU A 10 -1.49 15.84 -19.07
CA GLU A 10 -2.03 15.32 -17.80
C GLU A 10 -1.89 13.80 -17.69
N GLN A 11 -2.04 13.11 -18.83
CA GLN A 11 -1.84 11.66 -18.93
C GLN A 11 -0.41 11.27 -18.59
N GLU A 12 0.59 11.99 -19.11
CA GLU A 12 1.99 11.70 -18.84
C GLU A 12 2.39 12.00 -17.40
N LEU A 13 1.88 13.10 -16.83
CA LEU A 13 2.05 13.41 -15.41
C LEU A 13 1.43 12.33 -14.51
N LEU A 14 0.21 11.89 -14.83
CA LEU A 14 -0.46 10.81 -14.10
C LEU A 14 0.32 9.50 -14.19
N SER A 15 0.73 9.09 -15.39
CA SER A 15 1.50 7.85 -15.59
C SER A 15 2.83 7.89 -14.83
N ARG A 16 3.58 8.99 -14.90
CA ARG A 16 4.84 9.13 -14.15
C ARG A 16 4.63 9.08 -12.64
N THR A 17 3.57 9.72 -12.16
CA THR A 17 3.21 9.71 -10.73
C THR A 17 2.82 8.30 -10.29
N ALA A 18 1.95 7.62 -11.02
CA ALA A 18 1.51 6.25 -10.73
C ALA A 18 2.69 5.28 -10.69
N LEU A 19 3.59 5.33 -11.69
CA LEU A 19 4.80 4.49 -11.72
C LEU A 19 5.73 4.76 -10.52
N THR A 20 5.82 6.02 -10.07
CA THR A 20 6.61 6.38 -8.90
C THR A 20 5.98 5.82 -7.62
N VAL A 21 4.66 5.97 -7.45
CA VAL A 21 3.92 5.41 -6.32
C VAL A 21 4.02 3.88 -6.27
N PHE A 22 3.90 3.20 -7.40
CA PHE A 22 4.03 1.73 -7.44
C PHE A 22 5.43 1.26 -7.05
N ARG A 23 6.47 1.97 -7.48
CA ARG A 23 7.86 1.64 -7.12
C ARG A 23 8.10 1.82 -5.62
N LEU A 24 7.61 2.93 -5.06
CA LEU A 24 7.67 3.19 -3.63
C LEU A 24 6.89 2.11 -2.84
N ASN A 25 5.69 1.77 -3.29
CA ASN A 25 4.89 0.71 -2.68
C ASN A 25 5.62 -0.64 -2.69
N GLY A 26 6.29 -0.99 -3.80
CA GLY A 26 7.12 -2.19 -3.87
C GLY A 26 8.26 -2.20 -2.85
N GLN A 27 8.91 -1.04 -2.63
CA GLN A 27 9.96 -0.91 -1.60
C GLN A 27 9.40 -1.07 -0.18
N PHE A 28 8.23 -0.49 0.10
CA PHE A 28 7.56 -0.69 1.39
C PHE A 28 7.16 -2.14 1.63
N LEU A 29 6.67 -2.85 0.60
CA LEU A 29 6.36 -4.28 0.71
C LEU A 29 7.62 -5.10 1.01
N SER A 30 8.74 -4.84 0.33
CA SER A 30 10.01 -5.53 0.61
C SER A 30 10.45 -5.37 2.06
N VAL A 31 10.42 -4.15 2.59
CA VAL A 31 10.78 -3.88 3.99
C VAL A 31 9.79 -4.55 4.94
N ALA A 32 8.49 -4.51 4.62
CA ALA A 32 7.47 -5.16 5.43
C ALA A 32 7.64 -6.69 5.44
N ASP A 33 8.02 -7.32 4.33
CA ASP A 33 8.31 -8.76 4.25
C ASP A 33 9.51 -9.12 5.14
N GLU A 34 10.61 -8.35 5.08
CA GLU A 34 11.78 -8.54 5.95
C GLU A 34 11.41 -8.41 7.45
N LEU A 35 10.55 -7.45 7.79
CA LEU A 35 10.06 -7.28 9.16
C LEU A 35 9.05 -8.37 9.57
N ALA A 36 8.38 -9.01 8.61
CA ALA A 36 7.40 -10.07 8.83
C ALA A 36 8.06 -11.45 9.00
N GLU A 37 9.22 -11.65 8.38
CA GLU A 37 9.97 -12.91 8.31
C GLU A 37 10.12 -13.61 9.68
N PRO A 38 10.49 -12.92 10.79
CA PRO A 38 10.67 -13.58 12.08
C PRO A 38 9.38 -14.15 12.68
N GLY A 39 8.22 -13.66 12.24
CA GLY A 39 6.90 -14.11 12.69
C GLY A 39 6.22 -15.11 11.73
N GLY A 40 6.85 -15.46 10.59
CA GLY A 40 6.23 -16.28 9.55
C GLY A 40 5.09 -15.60 8.81
N LEU A 41 5.04 -14.26 8.83
CA LEU A 41 3.98 -13.45 8.24
C LEU A 41 4.40 -12.88 6.87
N THR A 42 3.45 -12.33 6.11
CA THR A 42 3.71 -11.65 4.82
C THR A 42 3.57 -10.13 4.95
N ALA A 43 4.13 -9.34 4.03
CA ALA A 43 3.99 -7.88 4.00
C ALA A 43 2.54 -7.40 4.02
N ALA A 44 1.62 -8.16 3.41
CA ALA A 44 0.18 -7.86 3.46
C ALA A 44 -0.38 -7.88 4.90
N TRP A 45 0.19 -8.72 5.77
CA TRP A 45 -0.17 -8.74 7.18
C TRP A 45 0.41 -7.58 7.96
N TRP A 46 1.65 -7.18 7.67
CA TRP A 46 2.26 -6.00 8.32
C TRP A 46 1.51 -4.71 7.95
N GLN A 47 1.03 -4.58 6.72
CA GLN A 47 0.20 -3.44 6.31
C GLN A 47 -1.13 -3.38 7.09
N VAL A 48 -1.76 -4.53 7.34
CA VAL A 48 -2.99 -4.59 8.14
C VAL A 48 -2.70 -4.36 9.63
N LEU A 49 -1.69 -4.99 10.21
CA LEU A 49 -1.23 -4.77 11.59
C LEU A 49 -0.88 -3.29 11.84
N GLY A 50 -0.20 -2.64 10.91
CA GLY A 50 0.12 -1.21 10.95
C GLY A 50 -1.11 -0.31 11.13
N ALA A 51 -2.27 -0.69 10.59
CA ALA A 51 -3.52 0.05 10.74
C ALA A 51 -4.19 -0.16 12.12
N VAL A 52 -3.87 -1.25 12.83
CA VAL A 52 -4.48 -1.61 14.13
C VAL A 52 -3.57 -1.33 15.34
N LEU A 53 -2.28 -1.06 15.12
CA LEU A 53 -1.32 -0.76 16.18
C LEU A 53 -1.62 0.52 16.99
N PRO A 54 -2.24 1.59 16.43
CA PRO A 54 -2.61 2.76 17.22
C PRO A 54 -3.83 2.55 18.13
N GLU A 55 -4.89 1.90 17.62
CA GLU A 55 -6.07 1.47 18.38
C GLU A 55 -6.71 0.22 17.74
N PRO A 56 -7.38 -0.65 18.52
CA PRO A 56 -8.17 -1.74 17.96
C PRO A 56 -9.31 -1.22 17.09
N LEU A 57 -9.20 -1.42 15.78
CA LEU A 57 -10.27 -1.07 14.83
C LEU A 57 -11.11 -2.29 14.46
N PRO A 58 -12.44 -2.16 14.36
CA PRO A 58 -13.26 -3.20 13.74
C PRO A 58 -12.87 -3.37 12.26
N VAL A 59 -13.14 -4.54 11.66
CA VAL A 59 -12.84 -4.86 10.24
C VAL A 59 -13.26 -3.75 9.27
N ALA A 60 -14.43 -3.15 9.50
CA ALA A 60 -14.94 -2.04 8.69
C ALA A 60 -14.18 -0.71 8.88
N GLY A 61 -13.53 -0.51 10.03
CA GLY A 61 -12.62 0.61 10.30
C GLY A 61 -11.32 0.46 9.53
N ILE A 62 -10.69 -0.72 9.63
CA ILE A 62 -9.45 -1.06 8.90
C ILE A 62 -9.64 -0.91 7.39
N ALA A 63 -10.73 -1.47 6.84
CA ALA A 63 -11.04 -1.39 5.41
C ALA A 63 -11.12 0.07 4.91
N ARG A 64 -11.72 0.97 5.69
CA ARG A 64 -11.82 2.40 5.34
C ARG A 64 -10.48 3.11 5.42
N ALA A 65 -9.70 2.85 6.48
CA ALA A 65 -8.38 3.46 6.65
C ALA A 65 -7.41 3.04 5.54
N MET A 66 -7.49 1.78 5.09
CA MET A 66 -6.61 1.21 4.08
C MET A 66 -7.13 1.36 2.64
N GLY A 67 -8.38 1.82 2.43
CA GLY A 67 -8.98 1.92 1.10
C GLY A 67 -9.19 0.57 0.41
N ILE A 68 -9.37 -0.51 1.18
CA ILE A 68 -9.59 -1.88 0.68
C ILE A 68 -10.97 -2.41 1.09
N THR A 69 -11.33 -3.60 0.60
CA THR A 69 -12.62 -4.22 0.95
C THR A 69 -12.58 -4.85 2.35
N ARG A 70 -13.75 -4.93 3.01
CA ARG A 70 -13.90 -5.66 4.28
C ARG A 70 -13.51 -7.14 4.17
N GLN A 71 -13.80 -7.77 3.04
CA GLN A 71 -13.46 -9.17 2.79
C GLN A 71 -11.93 -9.37 2.72
N SER A 72 -11.20 -8.44 2.10
CA SER A 72 -9.74 -8.46 2.07
C SER A 72 -9.16 -8.38 3.50
N VAL A 73 -9.74 -7.54 4.36
CA VAL A 73 -9.34 -7.45 5.78
C VAL A 73 -9.67 -8.74 6.53
N GLN A 74 -10.89 -9.28 6.38
CA GLN A 74 -11.32 -10.50 7.07
C GLN A 74 -10.40 -11.69 6.75
N ARG A 75 -10.03 -11.85 5.48
CA ARG A 75 -9.11 -12.92 5.05
C ARG A 75 -7.75 -12.87 5.74
N ILE A 76 -7.28 -11.67 6.08
CA ILE A 76 -6.02 -11.47 6.80
C ILE A 76 -6.22 -11.72 8.29
N ALA A 77 -7.33 -11.25 8.86
CA ALA A 77 -7.68 -11.48 10.25
C ALA A 77 -7.92 -12.96 10.58
N ASP A 78 -8.51 -13.74 9.67
CA ASP A 78 -8.80 -15.18 9.87
C ASP A 78 -7.53 -16.06 9.91
N LEU A 79 -6.38 -15.50 9.57
CA LEU A 79 -5.11 -16.21 9.61
C LEU A 79 -4.33 -15.95 10.92
N LEU A 80 -4.73 -14.95 11.71
CA LEU A 80 -4.20 -14.62 13.05
C LEU A 80 -4.84 -15.50 14.13
#